data_AF-A0A1V1UUY3-F1
#
_entry.id   AF-A0A1V1UUY3-F1
#
_cell.length_a   1.000
_cell.length_b   1.000
_cell.length_c   1.000
_cell.angle_alpha   90.00
_cell.angle_beta   90.00
_cell.angle_gamma   90.00
#
_symmetry.space_group_name_H-M   'P 1'
#
loop_
_entity.id
_entity.type
_entity.pdbx_description
1 polymer ?
#
loop_
_entity_poly.entity_id
_entity_poly.type
_entity_poly.pdbx_seq_one_letter_code
_entity_poly.pdbx_strand_id
1 'polypeptide(L)'
;MVDFVAGLGLAAVMSLRLLALFGLVVGLLFAGQARAAGPCHTNADVWSAQGLANAEAAYAMPWTPFGTPEWGWRPYLPLIQQELHTRCGAGTPIFASQLAGFQQTHGLAPTGLLDAATFQVFRGVWQERRPFVMARVGGLCPEPPPINQLGYLVAEEEHADRLTRLLRRDVLDAYRRLVAAARAEVPEVAADPELLQIFSGFRDPEADAARCAQQGNCDGLRRAVCSPHRTGTAVDLYVGQAPGLGVDSTTPASREYMARTATYRWLVENAGRFGFVPYIYEPWHWEYVRPWDPAFAP
;
A
#
# COMPACT_ATOMS: atom_id res chain seq x y z
N MET A 1 70.30 35.56 43.87
CA MET A 1 68.90 36.01 43.64
C MET A 1 68.73 36.12 42.13
N VAL A 2 68.48 35.00 41.45
CA VAL A 2 67.15 34.38 41.20
C VAL A 2 66.37 35.19 40.14
N ASP A 3 66.40 34.63 38.92
CA ASP A 3 65.35 34.51 37.89
C ASP A 3 64.55 35.73 37.42
N PHE A 4 64.71 36.11 36.14
CA PHE A 4 63.65 36.77 35.34
C PHE A 4 63.90 36.65 33.82
N VAL A 5 64.04 35.42 33.29
CA VAL A 5 64.00 35.18 31.83
C VAL A 5 63.20 33.92 31.52
N ALA A 6 61.88 33.99 31.71
CA ALA A 6 60.94 32.95 31.25
C ALA A 6 59.50 33.49 31.21
N GLY A 7 59.21 34.46 30.34
CA GLY A 7 57.86 35.07 30.29
C GLY A 7 57.28 35.32 28.91
N LEU A 8 58.10 35.54 27.88
CA LEU A 8 57.61 36.06 26.60
C LEU A 8 57.46 35.01 25.48
N GLY A 9 57.92 33.77 25.69
CA GLY A 9 57.81 32.70 24.68
C GLY A 9 56.51 31.88 24.74
N LEU A 10 55.85 31.77 25.90
CA LEU A 10 54.67 30.91 26.04
C LEU A 10 53.37 31.57 25.54
N ALA A 11 53.22 32.88 25.68
CA ALA A 11 51.97 33.57 25.32
C ALA A 11 51.71 33.58 23.81
N ALA A 12 52.75 33.73 22.98
CA ALA A 12 52.60 33.72 21.52
C ALA A 12 52.26 32.33 20.97
N VAL A 13 52.81 31.26 21.57
CA VAL A 13 52.53 29.87 21.17
C VAL A 13 51.15 29.40 21.65
N MET A 14 50.67 29.89 22.81
CA MET A 14 49.30 29.63 23.29
C MET A 14 48.25 30.29 22.39
N SER A 15 48.45 31.54 21.97
CA SER A 15 47.50 32.26 21.11
C SER A 15 47.37 31.65 19.71
N LEU A 16 48.46 31.13 19.12
CA LEU A 16 48.40 30.44 17.83
C LEU A 16 47.70 29.06 17.92
N ARG A 17 47.89 28.35 19.04
CA ARG A 17 47.23 27.05 19.28
C ARG A 17 45.74 27.19 19.60
N LEU A 18 45.34 28.25 20.28
CA LEU A 18 43.92 28.56 20.55
C LEU A 18 43.17 28.95 19.27
N LEU A 19 43.78 29.73 18.37
CA LEU A 19 43.20 30.05 17.06
C LEU A 19 43.12 28.81 16.14
N ALA A 20 44.11 27.92 16.17
CA ALA A 20 44.09 26.66 15.43
C ALA A 20 43.02 25.68 15.96
N LEU A 21 42.84 25.59 17.30
CA LEU A 21 41.77 24.79 17.89
C LEU A 21 40.37 25.37 17.59
N PHE A 22 40.22 26.70 17.59
CA PHE A 22 38.94 27.33 17.28
C PHE A 22 38.56 27.15 15.80
N GLY A 23 39.54 27.23 14.89
CA GLY A 23 39.34 26.91 13.47
C GLY A 23 38.97 25.43 13.23
N LEU A 24 39.55 24.51 13.99
CA LEU A 24 39.24 23.08 13.91
C LEU A 24 37.85 22.74 14.48
N VAL A 25 37.45 23.39 15.58
CA VAL A 25 36.14 23.20 16.22
C VAL A 25 35.02 23.84 15.38
N VAL A 26 35.24 25.01 14.77
CA VAL A 26 34.28 25.61 13.83
C VAL A 26 34.18 24.79 12.54
N GLY A 27 35.30 24.26 12.01
CA GLY A 27 35.29 23.37 10.85
C GLY A 27 34.54 22.04 11.08
N LEU A 28 34.59 21.50 12.30
CA LEU A 28 33.87 20.28 12.69
C LEU A 28 32.39 20.52 13.07
N LEU A 29 32.02 21.74 13.48
CA LEU A 29 30.63 22.11 13.76
C LEU A 29 29.84 22.48 12.48
N PHE A 30 30.52 22.93 11.42
CA PHE A 30 29.91 23.20 10.11
C PHE A 30 30.12 22.08 9.08
N ALA A 31 30.95 21.07 9.37
CA ALA A 31 30.95 19.80 8.68
C ALA A 31 29.79 18.90 9.16
N GLY A 32 28.61 19.49 9.35
CA GLY A 32 27.37 18.72 9.30
C GLY A 32 27.34 18.09 7.91
N GLN A 33 27.59 16.79 7.85
CA GLN A 33 27.63 16.01 6.63
C GLN A 33 26.48 16.46 5.72
N ALA A 34 26.82 17.13 4.62
CA ALA A 34 25.98 17.09 3.44
C ALA A 34 25.96 15.61 3.03
N ARG A 35 25.10 14.82 3.68
CA ARG A 35 24.77 13.48 3.20
C ARG A 35 24.32 13.73 1.78
N ALA A 36 25.06 13.19 0.81
CA ALA A 36 24.64 13.20 -0.58
C ALA A 36 23.17 12.80 -0.58
N ALA A 37 22.32 13.69 -1.10
CA ALA A 37 20.89 13.45 -1.12
C ALA A 37 20.69 12.09 -1.81
N GLY A 38 19.94 11.18 -1.18
CA GLY A 38 19.74 9.84 -1.76
C GLY A 38 19.10 9.93 -3.14
N PRO A 39 19.02 8.84 -3.91
CA PRO A 39 18.51 8.86 -5.30
C PRO A 39 17.11 9.46 -5.44
N CYS A 40 16.30 9.46 -4.37
CA CYS A 40 14.98 10.11 -4.33
C CYS A 40 14.99 11.64 -4.26
N HIS A 41 16.14 12.26 -4.06
CA HIS A 41 16.32 13.70 -3.87
C HIS A 41 17.28 14.34 -4.88
N THR A 42 17.79 13.58 -5.83
CA THR A 42 18.69 14.07 -6.89
C THR A 42 17.97 14.13 -8.23
N ASN A 43 18.40 15.04 -9.12
CA ASN A 43 17.89 15.16 -10.50
C ASN A 43 16.41 15.58 -10.62
N ALA A 44 15.82 16.15 -9.56
CA ALA A 44 14.44 16.64 -9.58
C ALA A 44 14.25 17.87 -8.66
N ASP A 45 15.31 18.67 -8.46
CA ASP A 45 15.35 19.72 -7.44
C ASP A 45 14.24 20.77 -7.57
N VAL A 46 13.76 21.03 -8.79
CA VAL A 46 12.62 21.91 -9.10
C VAL A 46 11.32 21.47 -8.42
N TRP A 47 11.21 20.19 -8.03
CA TRP A 47 10.05 19.60 -7.38
C TRP A 47 10.18 19.52 -5.85
N SER A 48 11.23 20.11 -5.26
CA SER A 48 11.49 19.95 -3.82
C SER A 48 10.39 20.52 -2.94
N ALA A 49 9.81 21.67 -3.32
CA ALA A 49 8.70 22.28 -2.59
C ALA A 49 7.45 21.40 -2.64
N GLN A 50 7.16 20.81 -3.80
CA GLN A 50 6.03 19.90 -4.02
C GLN A 50 6.22 18.60 -3.24
N GLY A 51 7.44 18.07 -3.18
CA GLY A 51 7.77 16.94 -2.31
C GLY A 51 7.41 17.24 -0.86
N LEU A 52 7.88 18.37 -0.31
CA LEU A 52 7.55 18.77 1.06
C LEU A 52 6.04 18.93 1.29
N ALA A 53 5.34 19.59 0.36
CA ALA A 53 3.89 19.77 0.43
C ALA A 53 3.14 18.43 0.40
N ASN A 54 3.59 17.48 -0.41
CA ASN A 54 3.03 16.13 -0.43
C ASN A 54 3.27 15.38 0.88
N ALA A 55 4.42 15.56 1.55
CA ALA A 55 4.67 14.95 2.86
C ALA A 55 3.63 15.38 3.90
N GLU A 56 3.33 16.69 3.93
CA GLU A 56 2.33 17.27 4.83
C GLU A 56 0.91 16.81 4.47
N ALA A 57 0.54 16.94 3.19
CA ALA A 57 -0.77 16.55 2.69
C ALA A 57 -1.03 15.04 2.88
N ALA A 58 -0.01 14.19 2.75
CA ALA A 58 -0.14 12.76 2.97
C ALA A 58 -0.65 12.43 4.37
N TYR A 59 -0.30 13.24 5.37
CA TYR A 59 -0.75 13.05 6.75
C TYR A 59 -2.06 13.79 7.06
N ALA A 60 -2.22 15.01 6.57
CA ALA A 60 -3.20 15.95 7.14
C ALA A 60 -4.24 16.50 6.15
N MET A 61 -4.21 16.12 4.86
CA MET A 61 -5.17 16.68 3.90
C MET A 61 -6.62 16.25 4.21
N PRO A 62 -7.57 17.18 4.43
CA PRO A 62 -8.99 16.85 4.54
C PRO A 62 -9.58 16.54 3.17
N TRP A 63 -10.32 15.44 3.05
CA TRP A 63 -10.92 15.01 1.78
C TRP A 63 -11.94 13.87 1.97
N THR A 64 -12.63 13.50 0.89
CA THR A 64 -13.73 12.51 0.86
C THR A 64 -13.60 11.54 -0.32
N PRO A 65 -12.50 10.79 -0.47
CA PRO A 65 -12.22 9.99 -1.67
C PRO A 65 -13.24 8.86 -1.92
N PHE A 66 -13.95 8.42 -0.88
CA PHE A 66 -15.00 7.39 -0.96
C PHE A 66 -16.32 7.87 -0.32
N GLY A 67 -16.57 9.18 -0.30
CA GLY A 67 -17.79 9.78 0.26
C GLY A 67 -17.78 9.96 1.79
N THR A 68 -16.95 9.22 2.52
CA THR A 68 -16.69 9.46 3.94
C THR A 68 -15.51 10.42 4.11
N PRO A 69 -15.62 11.45 4.99
CA PRO A 69 -14.50 12.33 5.31
C PRO A 69 -13.35 11.57 5.98
N GLU A 70 -12.13 11.82 5.52
CA GLU A 70 -10.90 11.30 6.11
C GLU A 70 -9.76 12.34 6.04
N TRP A 71 -8.65 12.01 6.67
CA TRP A 71 -7.47 12.89 6.80
C TRP A 71 -6.24 12.18 6.25
N GLY A 72 -5.54 12.86 5.34
CA GLY A 72 -4.35 12.33 4.70
C GLY A 72 -4.65 11.19 3.72
N TRP A 73 -3.63 10.84 2.93
CA TRP A 73 -3.73 9.87 1.85
C TRP A 73 -2.72 8.74 1.94
N ARG A 74 -2.00 8.63 3.06
CA ARG A 74 -1.03 7.56 3.34
C ARG A 74 -1.54 6.13 3.14
N PRO A 75 -2.81 5.77 3.43
CA PRO A 75 -3.32 4.44 3.13
C PRO A 75 -3.14 4.03 1.65
N TYR A 76 -3.14 4.99 0.73
CA TYR A 76 -3.07 4.73 -0.71
C TYR A 76 -1.66 4.87 -1.28
N LEU A 77 -0.69 5.32 -0.48
CA LEU A 77 0.67 5.62 -0.95
C LEU A 77 1.34 4.45 -1.69
N PRO A 78 1.28 3.18 -1.21
CA PRO A 78 1.88 2.07 -1.96
C PRO A 78 1.31 1.91 -3.37
N LEU A 79 -0.01 2.05 -3.54
CA LEU A 79 -0.66 1.95 -4.84
C LEU A 79 -0.27 3.13 -5.75
N ILE A 80 -0.21 4.34 -5.20
CA ILE A 80 0.26 5.53 -5.94
C ILE A 80 1.70 5.32 -6.39
N GLN A 81 2.58 4.87 -5.51
CA GLN A 81 3.98 4.56 -5.82
C GLN A 81 4.12 3.54 -6.95
N GLN A 82 3.31 2.47 -6.92
CA GLN A 82 3.28 1.46 -7.96
C GLN A 82 2.85 2.03 -9.31
N GLU A 83 1.80 2.86 -9.32
CA GLU A 83 1.29 3.49 -10.54
C GLU A 83 2.27 4.52 -11.13
N LEU A 84 2.99 5.24 -10.25
CA LEU A 84 4.03 6.19 -10.61
C LEU A 84 5.38 5.54 -10.93
N HIS A 85 5.47 4.21 -10.82
CA HIS A 85 6.71 3.44 -11.00
C HIS A 85 7.88 3.97 -10.16
N THR A 86 7.63 4.33 -8.90
CA THR A 86 8.64 4.87 -7.98
C THR A 86 8.55 4.25 -6.60
N ARG A 87 9.71 4.01 -5.97
CA ARG A 87 9.81 3.62 -4.56
C ARG A 87 10.04 4.81 -3.63
N CYS A 88 10.20 6.01 -4.19
CA CYS A 88 10.47 7.20 -3.42
C CYS A 88 9.21 7.67 -2.66
N GLY A 89 9.39 8.12 -1.42
CA GLY A 89 8.29 8.53 -0.57
C GLY A 89 7.61 9.82 -1.07
N ALA A 90 6.37 10.05 -0.63
CA ALA A 90 5.58 11.26 -0.91
C ALA A 90 6.37 12.56 -0.74
N GLY A 91 7.25 12.60 0.28
CA GLY A 91 8.06 13.76 0.66
C GLY A 91 9.24 14.10 -0.24
N THR A 92 9.37 13.44 -1.40
CA THR A 92 10.59 13.49 -2.21
C THR A 92 10.37 14.24 -3.53
N PRO A 93 11.37 14.97 -4.04
CA PRO A 93 11.28 15.62 -5.34
C PRO A 93 11.02 14.63 -6.48
N ILE A 94 11.57 13.40 -6.41
CA ILE A 94 11.32 12.36 -7.42
C ILE A 94 9.85 11.93 -7.42
N PHE A 95 9.22 11.73 -6.26
CA PHE A 95 7.79 11.40 -6.21
C PHE A 95 6.94 12.48 -6.86
N ALA A 96 7.19 13.76 -6.51
CA ALA A 96 6.46 14.88 -7.09
C ALA A 96 6.68 15.01 -8.61
N SER A 97 7.90 14.76 -9.09
CA SER A 97 8.18 14.72 -10.54
C SER A 97 7.42 13.62 -11.27
N GLN A 98 7.38 12.41 -10.71
CA GLN A 98 6.63 11.30 -11.33
C GLN A 98 5.13 11.55 -11.31
N LEU A 99 4.63 12.13 -10.22
CA LEU A 99 3.22 12.54 -10.11
C LEU A 99 2.85 13.60 -11.15
N ALA A 100 3.72 14.58 -11.38
CA ALA A 100 3.53 15.58 -12.44
C ALA A 100 3.49 14.93 -13.83
N GLY A 101 4.35 13.93 -14.09
CA GLY A 101 4.32 13.14 -15.32
C GLY A 101 3.00 12.40 -15.51
N PHE A 102 2.53 11.70 -14.48
CA PHE A 102 1.22 11.03 -14.47
C PHE A 102 0.07 12.01 -14.73
N GLN A 103 0.06 13.16 -14.04
CA GLN A 103 -0.94 14.20 -14.26
C GLN A 103 -0.96 14.64 -15.73
N GLN A 104 0.21 14.89 -16.32
CA GLN A 104 0.34 15.27 -17.72
C GLN A 104 -0.23 14.21 -18.67
N THR A 105 0.10 12.93 -18.46
CA THR A 105 -0.37 11.83 -19.33
C THR A 105 -1.88 11.60 -19.24
N HIS A 106 -2.51 12.05 -18.15
CA HIS A 106 -3.94 11.95 -17.93
C HIS A 106 -4.70 13.27 -18.13
N GLY A 107 -4.07 14.27 -18.79
CA GLY A 107 -4.72 15.53 -19.13
C GLY A 107 -5.00 16.47 -17.96
N LEU A 108 -4.33 16.25 -16.82
CA LEU A 108 -4.36 17.13 -15.66
C LEU A 108 -3.19 18.15 -15.72
N ALA A 109 -3.30 19.23 -14.95
CA ALA A 109 -2.18 20.13 -14.75
C ALA A 109 -1.03 19.40 -14.01
N PRO A 110 0.21 19.42 -14.52
CA PRO A 110 1.34 18.69 -13.93
C PRO A 110 1.91 19.45 -12.72
N THR A 111 1.14 19.53 -11.64
CA THR A 111 1.49 20.27 -10.43
C THR A 111 2.48 19.53 -9.55
N GLY A 112 2.60 18.20 -9.70
CA GLY A 112 3.39 17.34 -8.82
C GLY A 112 2.83 17.23 -7.41
N LEU A 113 1.63 17.75 -7.16
CA LEU A 113 0.92 17.69 -5.89
C LEU A 113 -0.23 16.68 -5.99
N LEU A 114 -0.40 15.83 -4.98
CA LEU A 114 -1.57 14.96 -4.92
C LEU A 114 -2.77 15.76 -4.44
N ASP A 115 -3.78 15.88 -5.29
CA ASP A 115 -5.06 16.51 -4.98
C ASP A 115 -6.23 15.57 -5.28
N ALA A 116 -7.45 16.04 -4.98
CA ALA A 116 -8.66 15.25 -5.18
C ALA A 116 -8.86 14.86 -6.66
N ALA A 117 -8.59 15.76 -7.61
CA ALA A 117 -8.76 15.49 -9.04
C ALA A 117 -7.79 14.39 -9.52
N THR A 118 -6.53 14.47 -9.11
CA THR A 118 -5.50 13.48 -9.42
C THR A 118 -5.86 12.13 -8.80
N PHE A 119 -6.32 12.11 -7.55
CA PHE A 119 -6.76 10.87 -6.91
C PHE A 119 -7.99 10.24 -7.58
N GLN A 120 -8.92 11.05 -8.09
CA GLN A 120 -10.06 10.53 -8.85
C GLN A 120 -9.61 9.75 -10.09
N VAL A 121 -8.57 10.22 -10.79
CA VAL A 121 -8.01 9.52 -11.94
C VAL A 121 -7.34 8.21 -11.51
N PHE A 122 -6.49 8.23 -10.47
CA PHE A 122 -5.92 6.99 -9.91
C PHE A 122 -7.00 5.97 -9.56
N ARG A 123 -8.05 6.41 -8.86
CA ARG A 123 -9.19 5.58 -8.50
C ARG A 123 -9.87 4.98 -9.73
N GLY A 124 -10.08 5.77 -10.79
CA GLY A 124 -10.61 5.28 -12.07
C GLY A 124 -9.75 4.17 -12.66
N VAL A 125 -8.45 4.43 -12.84
CA VAL A 125 -7.48 3.47 -13.39
C VAL A 125 -7.48 2.15 -12.62
N TRP A 126 -7.51 2.19 -11.29
CA TRP A 126 -7.52 0.97 -10.47
C TRP A 126 -8.86 0.24 -10.51
N GLN A 127 -9.98 0.96 -10.56
CA GLN A 127 -11.31 0.35 -10.67
C GLN A 127 -11.53 -0.31 -12.04
N GLU A 128 -11.01 0.29 -13.11
CA GLU A 128 -11.11 -0.28 -14.47
C GLU A 128 -10.38 -1.61 -14.62
N ARG A 129 -9.35 -1.85 -13.79
CA ARG A 129 -8.63 -3.13 -13.75
C ARG A 129 -9.45 -4.27 -13.12
N ARG A 130 -10.62 -3.99 -12.52
CA ARG A 130 -11.49 -4.97 -11.85
C ARG A 130 -12.68 -5.30 -12.75
N PRO A 131 -12.70 -6.44 -13.46
CA PRO A 131 -13.78 -6.81 -14.36
C PRO A 131 -15.15 -6.85 -13.69
N PHE A 132 -15.22 -7.22 -12.40
CA PHE A 132 -16.46 -7.19 -11.64
C PHE A 132 -17.04 -5.77 -11.55
N VAL A 133 -16.19 -4.77 -11.29
CA VAL A 133 -16.61 -3.36 -11.21
C VAL A 133 -17.10 -2.88 -12.56
N MET A 134 -16.40 -3.23 -13.64
CA MET A 134 -16.83 -2.89 -15.00
C MET A 134 -18.17 -3.53 -15.38
N ALA A 135 -18.41 -4.78 -14.98
CA ALA A 135 -19.71 -5.42 -15.13
C ALA A 135 -20.81 -4.67 -14.35
N ARG A 136 -20.54 -4.27 -13.10
CA ARG A 136 -21.47 -3.49 -12.27
C ARG A 136 -21.82 -2.13 -12.89
N VAL A 137 -20.83 -1.43 -13.46
CA VAL A 137 -21.05 -0.16 -14.18
C VAL A 137 -21.98 -0.38 -15.39
N GLY A 138 -21.86 -1.52 -16.07
CA GLY A 138 -22.79 -1.93 -17.14
C GLY A 138 -24.16 -2.44 -16.66
N GLY A 139 -24.46 -2.37 -15.35
CA GLY A 139 -25.71 -2.86 -14.77
C GLY A 139 -25.78 -4.38 -14.59
N LEU A 140 -24.66 -5.09 -14.79
CA LEU A 140 -24.60 -6.55 -14.68
C LEU A 140 -24.14 -6.97 -13.28
N CYS A 141 -24.62 -8.14 -12.84
CA CYS A 141 -24.10 -8.84 -11.68
C CYS A 141 -23.56 -10.20 -12.15
N PRO A 142 -22.24 -10.42 -12.19
CA PRO A 142 -21.68 -11.69 -12.65
C PRO A 142 -22.25 -12.89 -11.89
N GLU A 143 -22.56 -13.96 -12.63
CA GLU A 143 -23.10 -15.19 -12.06
C GLU A 143 -22.04 -15.94 -11.24
N PRO A 144 -22.44 -16.69 -10.18
CA PRO A 144 -21.53 -17.53 -9.46
C PRO A 144 -21.01 -18.67 -10.36
N PRO A 145 -19.80 -19.19 -10.09
CA PRO A 145 -19.29 -20.35 -10.82
C PRO A 145 -20.10 -21.60 -10.44
N PRO A 146 -20.19 -22.60 -11.33
CA PRO A 146 -20.67 -23.93 -10.99
C PRO A 146 -19.89 -24.53 -9.81
N ILE A 147 -20.57 -25.29 -8.94
CA ILE A 147 -19.97 -25.86 -7.72
C ILE A 147 -18.73 -26.73 -8.01
N ASN A 148 -18.69 -27.43 -9.15
CA ASN A 148 -17.52 -28.24 -9.53
C ASN A 148 -16.26 -27.42 -9.83
N GLN A 149 -16.39 -26.11 -10.11
CA GLN A 149 -15.26 -25.19 -10.28
C GLN A 149 -14.76 -24.61 -8.96
N LEU A 150 -15.47 -24.84 -7.86
CA LEU A 150 -15.04 -24.46 -6.52
C LEU A 150 -14.15 -25.54 -5.92
N GLY A 151 -13.12 -25.10 -5.19
CA GLY A 151 -12.24 -25.94 -4.39
C GLY A 151 -12.20 -25.46 -2.96
N TYR A 152 -11.98 -26.39 -2.04
CA TYR A 152 -11.79 -26.10 -0.63
C TYR A 152 -10.38 -25.64 -0.34
N LEU A 153 -10.26 -24.70 0.59
CA LEU A 153 -9.00 -24.37 1.23
C LEU A 153 -8.59 -25.52 2.17
N VAL A 154 -7.29 -25.71 2.36
CA VAL A 154 -6.77 -26.53 3.47
C VAL A 154 -6.67 -25.70 4.74
N ALA A 155 -6.55 -26.35 5.90
CA ALA A 155 -6.57 -25.67 7.20
C ALA A 155 -5.50 -24.58 7.33
N GLU A 156 -4.33 -24.79 6.76
CA GLU A 156 -3.20 -23.84 6.80
C GLU A 156 -3.43 -22.60 5.93
N GLU A 157 -4.42 -22.64 5.02
CA GLU A 157 -4.80 -21.53 4.15
C GLU A 157 -5.89 -20.65 4.78
N GLU A 158 -6.51 -21.09 5.88
CA GLU A 158 -7.66 -20.44 6.52
C GLU A 158 -7.22 -19.56 7.68
N HIS A 159 -7.67 -18.31 7.69
CA HIS A 159 -7.43 -17.41 8.82
C HIS A 159 -8.57 -17.54 9.84
N ALA A 160 -8.19 -17.98 11.05
CA ALA A 160 -9.04 -18.25 12.21
C ALA A 160 -10.16 -19.30 12.00
N ASP A 161 -10.57 -19.94 13.10
CA ASP A 161 -11.50 -21.09 13.18
C ASP A 161 -12.92 -20.82 12.60
N ARG A 162 -13.04 -20.79 11.28
CA ARG A 162 -14.31 -20.93 10.56
C ARG A 162 -14.14 -21.73 9.28
N LEU A 163 -14.94 -22.81 9.21
CA LEU A 163 -15.49 -23.53 8.04
C LEU A 163 -14.76 -23.38 6.70
N THR A 164 -14.41 -24.53 6.12
CA THR A 164 -14.17 -24.85 4.71
C THR A 164 -14.59 -23.75 3.71
N ARG A 165 -13.79 -22.69 3.59
CA ARG A 165 -14.00 -21.62 2.61
C ARG A 165 -13.73 -22.22 1.23
N LEU A 166 -14.35 -21.60 0.25
CA LEU A 166 -14.25 -22.01 -1.14
C LEU A 166 -13.66 -20.88 -1.96
N LEU A 167 -12.93 -21.24 -3.00
CA LEU A 167 -12.55 -20.33 -4.08
C LEU A 167 -12.68 -21.08 -5.40
N ARG A 168 -12.71 -20.35 -6.51
CA ARG A 168 -12.56 -20.97 -7.82
C ARG A 168 -11.19 -21.66 -7.89
N ARG A 169 -11.10 -22.84 -8.50
CA ARG A 169 -9.89 -23.69 -8.45
C ARG A 169 -8.64 -23.03 -9.02
N ASP A 170 -8.76 -22.32 -10.13
CA ASP A 170 -7.66 -21.55 -10.73
C ASP A 170 -7.19 -20.39 -9.82
N VAL A 171 -8.10 -19.80 -9.06
CA VAL A 171 -7.82 -18.76 -8.07
C VAL A 171 -7.03 -19.36 -6.91
N LEU A 172 -7.39 -20.57 -6.44
CA LEU A 172 -6.58 -21.29 -5.44
C LEU A 172 -5.17 -21.56 -5.94
N ASP A 173 -5.02 -22.04 -7.17
CA ASP A 173 -3.71 -22.33 -7.74
C ASP A 173 -2.86 -21.06 -7.95
N ALA A 174 -3.50 -19.94 -8.31
CA ALA A 174 -2.85 -18.64 -8.38
C ALA A 174 -2.45 -18.14 -6.98
N TYR A 175 -3.35 -18.24 -6.01
CA TYR A 175 -3.12 -17.87 -4.61
C TYR A 175 -1.95 -18.66 -4.01
N ARG A 176 -1.90 -19.98 -4.19
CA ARG A 176 -0.81 -20.83 -3.69
C ARG A 176 0.55 -20.43 -4.25
N ARG A 177 0.62 -20.12 -5.56
CA ARG A 177 1.84 -19.61 -6.20
C ARG A 177 2.24 -18.24 -5.66
N LEU A 178 1.27 -17.36 -5.44
CA LEU A 178 1.48 -16.04 -4.83
C LEU A 178 2.04 -16.18 -3.41
N VAL A 179 1.43 -17.01 -2.57
CA VAL A 179 1.88 -17.24 -1.19
C VAL A 179 3.27 -17.87 -1.16
N ALA A 180 3.54 -18.87 -2.00
CA ALA A 180 4.85 -19.48 -2.10
C ALA A 180 5.94 -18.47 -2.46
N ALA A 181 5.68 -17.57 -3.42
CA ALA A 181 6.60 -16.50 -3.78
C ALA A 181 6.77 -15.48 -2.64
N ALA A 182 5.68 -15.05 -2.01
CA ALA A 182 5.75 -14.10 -0.90
C ALA A 182 6.56 -14.65 0.29
N ARG A 183 6.35 -15.93 0.64
CA ARG A 183 7.12 -16.62 1.69
C ARG A 183 8.61 -16.75 1.34
N ALA A 184 8.96 -16.82 0.06
CA ALA A 184 10.36 -16.87 -0.38
C ALA A 184 11.02 -15.48 -0.42
N GLU A 185 10.24 -14.42 -0.71
CA GLU A 185 10.76 -13.08 -0.98
C GLU A 185 10.64 -12.11 0.22
N VAL A 186 9.76 -12.39 1.19
CA VAL A 186 9.47 -11.50 2.32
C VAL A 186 9.70 -12.23 3.65
N PRO A 187 10.75 -11.87 4.42
CA PRO A 187 11.08 -12.52 5.68
C PRO A 187 9.94 -12.53 6.71
N GLU A 188 9.17 -11.45 6.82
CA GLU A 188 8.04 -11.35 7.75
C GLU A 188 6.95 -12.37 7.38
N VAL A 189 6.67 -12.53 6.09
CA VAL A 189 5.75 -13.55 5.59
C VAL A 189 6.36 -14.92 5.87
N ALA A 190 7.63 -15.19 5.59
CA ALA A 190 8.26 -16.48 5.93
C ALA A 190 8.13 -16.87 7.42
N ALA A 191 8.20 -15.88 8.32
CA ALA A 191 8.21 -16.09 9.76
C ALA A 191 6.82 -16.24 10.42
N ASP A 192 5.78 -15.65 9.82
CA ASP A 192 4.42 -15.66 10.37
C ASP A 192 3.45 -16.42 9.45
N PRO A 193 3.03 -17.65 9.81
CA PRO A 193 2.16 -18.47 8.98
C PRO A 193 0.74 -17.89 8.80
N GLU A 194 0.29 -16.95 9.64
CA GLU A 194 -1.03 -16.33 9.48
C GLU A 194 -1.06 -15.33 8.34
N LEU A 195 0.07 -14.66 8.05
CA LEU A 195 0.15 -13.71 6.94
C LEU A 195 -0.24 -14.39 5.62
N LEU A 196 -1.09 -13.73 4.85
CA LEU A 196 -1.70 -14.20 3.61
C LEU A 196 -2.72 -15.34 3.75
N GLN A 197 -3.05 -15.82 4.94
CA GLN A 197 -4.20 -16.71 5.09
C GLN A 197 -5.50 -15.98 4.70
N ILE A 198 -6.46 -16.75 4.21
CA ILE A 198 -7.71 -16.23 3.69
C ILE A 198 -8.74 -16.15 4.82
N PHE A 199 -9.28 -14.97 5.08
CA PHE A 199 -10.37 -14.80 6.03
C PHE A 199 -11.74 -14.64 5.36
N SER A 200 -11.79 -14.43 4.04
CA SER A 200 -13.03 -14.49 3.24
C SER A 200 -12.75 -14.94 1.81
N GLY A 201 -13.63 -15.79 1.27
CA GLY A 201 -13.55 -16.31 -0.10
C GLY A 201 -14.91 -16.29 -0.79
N PHE A 202 -15.28 -17.35 -1.48
CA PHE A 202 -16.58 -17.49 -2.14
C PHE A 202 -17.75 -17.30 -1.18
N ARG A 203 -18.72 -16.48 -1.58
CA ARG A 203 -19.98 -16.27 -0.85
C ARG A 203 -21.13 -16.67 -1.76
N ASP A 204 -21.78 -17.78 -1.41
CA ASP A 204 -22.93 -18.30 -2.15
C ASP A 204 -24.09 -17.27 -2.18
N PRO A 205 -24.57 -16.85 -3.38
CA PRO A 205 -25.62 -15.85 -3.49
C PRO A 205 -26.92 -16.20 -2.80
N GLU A 206 -27.35 -17.46 -2.83
CA GLU A 206 -28.62 -17.89 -2.23
C GLU A 206 -28.50 -17.90 -0.70
N ALA A 207 -27.42 -18.44 -0.16
CA ALA A 207 -27.13 -18.43 1.26
C ALA A 207 -26.96 -17.00 1.79
N ASP A 208 -26.32 -16.11 1.01
CA ASP A 208 -26.19 -14.71 1.38
C ASP A 208 -27.53 -13.99 1.36
N ALA A 209 -28.37 -14.21 0.35
CA ALA A 209 -29.73 -13.65 0.29
C ALA A 209 -30.61 -14.16 1.45
N ALA A 210 -30.53 -15.45 1.78
CA ALA A 210 -31.28 -16.04 2.89
C ALA A 210 -30.86 -15.43 4.24
N ARG A 211 -29.56 -15.34 4.52
CA ARG A 211 -29.03 -14.65 5.71
C ARG A 211 -29.44 -13.18 5.75
N CYS A 212 -29.42 -12.54 4.59
CA CYS A 212 -29.80 -11.15 4.43
C CYS A 212 -31.27 -10.91 4.81
N ALA A 213 -32.17 -11.75 4.30
CA ALA A 213 -33.59 -11.72 4.63
C ALA A 213 -33.84 -12.00 6.12
N GLN A 214 -33.06 -12.89 6.74
CA GLN A 214 -33.18 -13.19 8.18
C GLN A 214 -32.68 -12.05 9.08
N GLN A 215 -31.59 -11.38 8.69
CA GLN A 215 -30.89 -10.42 9.56
C GLN A 215 -31.24 -8.96 9.25
N GLY A 216 -31.97 -8.69 8.16
CA GLY A 216 -32.35 -7.34 7.75
C GLY A 216 -31.15 -6.46 7.38
N ASN A 217 -30.03 -7.03 6.94
CA ASN A 217 -28.77 -6.32 6.68
C ASN A 217 -28.47 -6.12 5.18
N CYS A 218 -29.51 -6.04 4.34
CA CYS A 218 -29.43 -5.91 2.87
C CYS A 218 -29.28 -4.48 2.35
N ASP A 219 -28.72 -3.57 3.15
CA ASP A 219 -28.67 -2.13 2.84
C ASP A 219 -27.55 -1.74 1.87
N GLY A 220 -26.79 -2.72 1.33
CA GLY A 220 -25.64 -2.47 0.45
C GLY A 220 -24.38 -2.01 1.18
N LEU A 221 -24.48 -1.54 2.43
CA LEU A 221 -23.37 -1.11 3.27
C LEU A 221 -22.84 -2.25 4.13
N ARG A 222 -23.73 -3.07 4.70
CA ARG A 222 -23.40 -4.24 5.53
C ARG A 222 -23.29 -5.52 4.71
N ARG A 223 -24.05 -5.60 3.61
CA ARG A 223 -23.98 -6.68 2.63
C ARG A 223 -24.32 -6.15 1.26
N ALA A 224 -23.36 -6.25 0.33
CA ALA A 224 -23.61 -5.92 -1.05
C ALA A 224 -24.51 -6.98 -1.68
N VAL A 225 -25.60 -6.55 -2.33
CA VAL A 225 -26.50 -7.42 -3.13
C VAL A 225 -25.72 -8.14 -4.23
N CYS A 226 -24.66 -7.51 -4.73
CA CYS A 226 -23.76 -8.08 -5.74
C CYS A 226 -22.30 -7.77 -5.37
N SER A 227 -21.66 -8.71 -4.67
CA SER A 227 -20.25 -8.63 -4.25
C SER A 227 -19.33 -9.45 -5.15
N PRO A 228 -18.07 -9.06 -5.39
CA PRO A 228 -17.08 -9.87 -6.09
C PRO A 228 -16.91 -11.28 -5.51
N HIS A 229 -17.10 -11.47 -4.20
CA HIS A 229 -16.98 -12.79 -3.58
C HIS A 229 -17.94 -13.85 -4.15
N ARG A 230 -19.05 -13.45 -4.79
CA ARG A 230 -19.96 -14.40 -5.43
C ARG A 230 -19.36 -15.14 -6.62
N THR A 231 -18.31 -14.59 -7.24
CA THR A 231 -17.69 -15.22 -8.43
C THR A 231 -16.66 -16.27 -8.05
N GLY A 232 -16.32 -16.39 -6.76
CA GLY A 232 -15.20 -17.21 -6.29
C GLY A 232 -13.83 -16.68 -6.73
N THR A 233 -13.75 -15.46 -7.29
CA THR A 233 -12.50 -14.83 -7.76
C THR A 233 -11.98 -13.73 -6.85
N ALA A 234 -12.73 -13.35 -5.82
CA ALA A 234 -12.29 -12.40 -4.81
C ALA A 234 -11.83 -13.13 -3.54
N VAL A 235 -10.73 -12.63 -2.97
CA VAL A 235 -10.10 -13.15 -1.76
C VAL A 235 -9.85 -12.01 -0.79
N ASP A 236 -10.15 -12.23 0.48
CA ASP A 236 -9.73 -11.35 1.57
C ASP A 236 -8.56 -12.02 2.32
N LEU A 237 -7.37 -11.43 2.19
CA LEU A 237 -6.10 -11.94 2.72
C LEU A 237 -5.72 -11.23 4.01
N TYR A 238 -5.24 -11.97 4.99
CA TYR A 238 -4.67 -11.39 6.20
C TYR A 238 -3.33 -10.70 5.89
N VAL A 239 -3.31 -9.37 5.88
CA VAL A 239 -2.11 -8.56 5.58
C VAL A 239 -1.53 -7.87 6.82
N GLY A 240 -1.96 -8.32 8.00
CA GLY A 240 -1.72 -7.71 9.29
C GLY A 240 -2.94 -6.95 9.82
N GLN A 241 -2.94 -6.64 11.11
CA GLN A 241 -4.08 -6.06 11.81
C GLN A 241 -3.60 -4.98 12.78
N ALA A 242 -4.25 -3.82 12.76
CA ALA A 242 -3.98 -2.77 13.73
C ALA A 242 -4.43 -3.21 15.15
N PRO A 243 -3.64 -2.95 16.21
CA PRO A 243 -3.99 -3.37 17.56
C PRO A 243 -5.40 -2.92 17.98
N GLY A 244 -6.21 -3.87 18.44
CA GLY A 244 -7.57 -3.61 18.93
C GLY A 244 -8.63 -3.39 17.84
N LEU A 245 -8.29 -3.50 16.56
CA LEU A 245 -9.23 -3.37 15.43
C LEU A 245 -9.34 -4.70 14.69
N GLY A 246 -10.48 -5.00 14.04
CA GLY A 246 -10.66 -6.23 13.26
C GLY A 246 -9.80 -6.27 11.98
N VAL A 247 -9.58 -7.48 11.45
CA VAL A 247 -8.80 -7.73 10.21
C VAL A 247 -9.45 -7.11 8.96
N ASP A 248 -10.76 -6.86 9.02
CA ASP A 248 -11.60 -6.23 8.00
C ASP A 248 -11.96 -4.77 8.33
N SER A 249 -11.29 -4.16 9.32
CA SER A 249 -11.58 -2.79 9.72
C SER A 249 -11.20 -1.79 8.63
N THR A 250 -12.19 -1.05 8.14
CA THR A 250 -12.04 0.00 7.10
C THR A 250 -11.67 1.38 7.67
N THR A 251 -11.43 1.48 8.98
CA THR A 251 -11.02 2.76 9.60
C THR A 251 -9.72 3.27 8.95
N PRO A 252 -9.54 4.61 8.81
CA PRO A 252 -8.32 5.16 8.22
C PRO A 252 -7.03 4.64 8.89
N ALA A 253 -7.03 4.53 10.23
CA ALA A 253 -5.89 4.02 11.00
C ALA A 253 -5.58 2.54 10.68
N SER A 254 -6.62 1.70 10.56
CA SER A 254 -6.45 0.29 10.18
C SER A 254 -5.87 0.16 8.77
N ARG A 255 -6.44 0.88 7.80
CA ARG A 255 -5.97 0.85 6.41
C ARG A 255 -4.55 1.38 6.29
N GLU A 256 -4.21 2.45 7.01
CA GLU A 256 -2.84 2.96 7.05
C GLU A 256 -1.86 1.95 7.67
N TYR A 257 -2.25 1.27 8.75
CA TYR A 257 -1.44 0.22 9.37
C TYR A 257 -1.13 -0.89 8.36
N MET A 258 -2.16 -1.44 7.72
CA MET A 258 -2.00 -2.48 6.69
C MET A 258 -1.18 -1.99 5.51
N ALA A 259 -1.41 -0.76 5.02
CA ALA A 259 -0.65 -0.19 3.91
C ALA A 259 0.85 -0.05 4.18
N ARG A 260 1.26 -0.07 5.45
CA ARG A 260 2.67 0.01 5.86
C ARG A 260 3.32 -1.36 6.03
N THR A 261 2.58 -2.46 6.06
CA THR A 261 3.18 -3.79 6.25
C THR A 261 4.03 -4.19 5.05
N ALA A 262 5.09 -4.97 5.29
CA ALA A 262 5.90 -5.53 4.22
C ALA A 262 5.05 -6.43 3.30
N THR A 263 4.13 -7.20 3.88
CA THR A 263 3.18 -8.06 3.17
C THR A 263 2.35 -7.28 2.15
N TYR A 264 1.67 -6.21 2.57
CA TYR A 264 0.82 -5.44 1.65
C TYR A 264 1.63 -4.76 0.55
N ARG A 265 2.79 -4.17 0.89
CA ARG A 265 3.67 -3.53 -0.10
C ARG A 265 4.16 -4.54 -1.14
N TRP A 266 4.55 -5.74 -0.70
CA TRP A 266 4.95 -6.79 -1.63
C TRP A 266 3.79 -7.21 -2.54
N LEU A 267 2.57 -7.35 -2.02
CA LEU A 267 1.39 -7.65 -2.82
C LEU A 267 1.14 -6.56 -3.88
N VAL A 268 1.20 -5.28 -3.51
CA VAL A 268 1.02 -4.17 -4.44
C VAL A 268 2.03 -4.22 -5.60
N GLU A 269 3.28 -4.56 -5.32
CA GLU A 269 4.33 -4.68 -6.34
C GLU A 269 4.22 -5.96 -7.18
N ASN A 270 3.75 -7.08 -6.60
CA ASN A 270 3.96 -8.41 -7.18
C ASN A 270 2.70 -9.21 -7.51
N ALA A 271 1.55 -8.93 -6.89
CA ALA A 271 0.34 -9.75 -7.02
C ALA A 271 -0.16 -9.84 -8.48
N GLY A 272 0.10 -8.81 -9.29
CA GLY A 272 -0.22 -8.80 -10.72
C GLY A 272 0.48 -9.91 -11.52
N ARG A 273 1.69 -10.35 -11.10
CA ARG A 273 2.41 -11.50 -11.71
C ARG A 273 1.60 -12.80 -11.59
N PHE A 274 0.73 -12.87 -10.59
CA PHE A 274 -0.15 -14.02 -10.32
C PHE A 274 -1.60 -13.78 -10.77
N GLY A 275 -1.91 -12.62 -11.35
CA GLY A 275 -3.23 -12.31 -11.89
C GLY A 275 -4.20 -11.65 -10.90
N PHE A 276 -3.71 -11.17 -9.76
CA PHE A 276 -4.52 -10.45 -8.78
C PHE A 276 -4.39 -8.93 -8.93
N VAL A 277 -5.48 -8.21 -8.68
CA VAL A 277 -5.52 -6.75 -8.57
C VAL A 277 -6.19 -6.34 -7.25
N PRO A 278 -5.79 -5.22 -6.63
CA PRO A 278 -6.33 -4.80 -5.35
C PRO A 278 -7.66 -4.05 -5.51
N TYR A 279 -8.52 -4.15 -4.49
CA TYR A 279 -9.50 -3.10 -4.24
C TYR A 279 -8.88 -2.00 -3.39
N ILE A 280 -8.74 -0.81 -3.98
CA ILE A 280 -8.07 0.34 -3.35
C ILE A 280 -8.52 0.65 -1.91
N TYR A 281 -9.82 0.51 -1.61
CA TYR A 281 -10.34 0.92 -0.30
C TYR A 281 -10.03 -0.11 0.79
N GLU A 282 -9.82 -1.38 0.45
CA GLU A 282 -9.69 -2.49 1.39
C GLU A 282 -8.35 -3.21 1.14
N PRO A 283 -7.29 -2.91 1.91
CA PRO A 283 -5.95 -3.48 1.68
C PRO A 283 -5.87 -5.01 1.63
N TRP A 284 -6.81 -5.69 2.27
CA TRP A 284 -6.92 -7.14 2.31
C TRP A 284 -7.65 -7.73 1.10
N HIS A 285 -8.40 -6.94 0.33
CA HIS A 285 -9.30 -7.44 -0.72
C HIS A 285 -8.63 -7.44 -2.09
N TRP A 286 -8.53 -8.62 -2.69
CA TRP A 286 -7.88 -8.84 -3.99
C TRP A 286 -8.79 -9.64 -4.92
N GLU A 287 -8.79 -9.27 -6.20
CA GLU A 287 -9.56 -9.96 -7.23
C GLU A 287 -8.63 -10.60 -8.25
N TYR A 288 -8.85 -11.87 -8.53
CA TYR A 288 -8.23 -12.56 -9.65
C TYR A 288 -8.94 -12.18 -10.96
N VAL A 289 -8.19 -11.65 -11.92
CA VAL A 289 -8.74 -11.03 -13.14
C VAL A 289 -8.31 -11.72 -14.44
N ARG A 290 -7.50 -12.79 -14.34
CA ARG A 290 -7.16 -13.56 -15.55
C ARG A 290 -8.37 -14.39 -16.01
N PRO A 291 -8.49 -14.61 -17.34
CA PRO A 291 -9.50 -15.52 -17.87
C PRO A 291 -9.39 -16.91 -17.23
N TRP A 292 -10.54 -17.56 -17.04
CA TRP A 292 -10.59 -18.97 -16.63
C TRP A 292 -9.96 -19.83 -17.73
N ASP A 293 -9.03 -20.71 -17.37
CA ASP A 293 -8.45 -21.70 -18.27
C ASP A 293 -9.21 -23.04 -18.11
N PRO A 294 -9.89 -23.54 -19.15
CA PRO A 294 -10.60 -24.81 -19.11
C PRO A 294 -9.73 -26.02 -18.76
N ALA A 295 -8.41 -25.95 -18.90
CA ALA A 295 -7.50 -27.02 -18.49
C ALA A 295 -7.52 -27.28 -16.97
N PHE A 296 -8.10 -26.38 -16.18
CA PHE A 296 -8.35 -26.56 -14.75
C PHE A 296 -9.71 -27.23 -14.44
N ALA A 297 -10.49 -27.59 -15.47
CA ALA A 297 -11.70 -28.40 -15.32
C ALA A 297 -11.32 -29.90 -15.17
N PRO A 298 -11.98 -30.66 -14.28
CA PRO A 298 -11.71 -32.09 -14.10
C PRO A 298 -12.09 -32.93 -15.34
#